data_AF-A0A163JSZ7-F1
#
_entry.id   AF-A0A163JSZ7-F1
#
_cell.length_a   1.000
_cell.length_b   1.000
_cell.length_c   1.000
_cell.angle_alpha   90.00
_cell.angle_beta   90.00
_cell.angle_gamma   90.00
#
_symmetry.space_group_name_H-M   'P 1'
#
loop_
_entity.id
_entity.type
_entity.pdbx_description
1 polymer ?
#
loop_
_entity_poly.entity_id
_entity_poly.type
_entity_poly.pdbx_seq_one_letter_code
_entity_poly.pdbx_strand_id
1 'polypeptide(L)'
;MGDHDSLMGSSTKATKSAVVDVYPLLTDTPLPEEEGRSWWRRRPSRSYLLGFLTRLATLVTILVVLVAIGLGLRYTDDMPQEEDFSHLEFNWQVDPSSYLIPYNQSFQYNILLDGHAHSTYSDGKMNVKQLLDWHIANGYNATTNDLFGVIWLSSDHNTIEGGLHAEQLALQDDYYRDKIVVIPGMEYTIHMNLIGINQTIPVGPPSPSDEQLRQVINQTHALGGIVIVNHIPWSNTTEYGYELPRLPNHPSVADLISWGVDGFEVINQATFDYPTLQVAQQHNLIQMVGSDIHHPAVPANAWLTINSPARTKSAIMDEIIARRTSFLFDPTGTPQRAYADSSAPYDRLVPLTTLGDYFGMFYTDNKGMYSFQGTFCHPEQLNIRNNVIGWFIFWLIVFILVFELVRSILVTIVNQLGLYLKRRRSSDPC
;
A
#
# COMPACT_ATOMS: atom_id res chain seq x y z
N MET A 1 12.86 -31.82 -35.84
CA MET A 1 14.28 -32.25 -35.85
C MET A 1 14.63 -32.43 -34.38
N GLY A 2 14.56 -33.62 -33.80
CA GLY A 2 15.29 -34.84 -34.19
C GLY A 2 16.32 -35.07 -33.06
N ASP A 3 16.46 -36.23 -32.43
CA ASP A 3 15.90 -37.55 -32.72
C ASP A 3 15.49 -38.32 -31.46
N HIS A 4 14.75 -39.42 -31.66
CA HIS A 4 14.61 -40.47 -30.66
C HIS A 4 15.95 -41.16 -30.41
N ASP A 5 16.14 -41.72 -29.21
CA ASP A 5 16.58 -43.12 -29.19
C ASP A 5 16.07 -43.90 -27.99
N SER A 6 15.87 -45.19 -28.22
CA SER A 6 15.33 -46.17 -27.27
C SER A 6 16.39 -47.20 -26.92
N LEU A 7 16.25 -47.95 -25.81
CA LEU A 7 16.75 -49.33 -25.76
C LEU A 7 16.17 -50.12 -24.57
N MET A 8 15.80 -51.39 -24.84
CA MET A 8 15.42 -52.40 -23.85
C MET A 8 16.56 -53.40 -23.61
N GLY A 9 16.56 -54.04 -22.43
CA GLY A 9 17.23 -55.32 -22.16
C GLY A 9 16.99 -55.72 -20.69
N SER A 10 16.34 -56.82 -20.30
CA SER A 10 16.39 -58.25 -20.69
C SER A 10 17.20 -59.11 -19.71
N SER A 11 16.46 -59.81 -18.84
CA SER A 11 16.66 -61.22 -18.41
C SER A 11 18.03 -61.71 -17.90
N THR A 12 18.03 -62.35 -16.71
CA THR A 12 18.56 -63.73 -16.56
C THR A 12 18.05 -64.44 -15.29
N LYS A 13 17.99 -65.78 -15.34
CA LYS A 13 17.67 -66.70 -14.22
C LYS A 13 18.92 -67.47 -13.80
N ALA A 14 19.02 -67.86 -12.51
CA ALA A 14 19.77 -69.02 -11.97
C ALA A 14 19.79 -68.92 -10.42
N THR A 15 19.87 -69.96 -9.57
CA THR A 15 19.70 -71.43 -9.70
C THR A 15 19.26 -71.99 -8.34
N LYS A 16 18.70 -73.21 -8.29
CA LYS A 16 18.59 -73.99 -7.04
C LYS A 16 19.97 -74.55 -6.65
N SER A 17 20.20 -74.72 -5.36
CA SER A 17 21.01 -75.83 -4.85
C SER A 17 20.37 -76.38 -3.57
N ALA A 18 20.43 -77.70 -3.40
CA ALA A 18 19.95 -78.41 -2.21
C ALA A 18 21.08 -79.31 -1.73
N VAL A 19 21.31 -79.33 -0.42
CA VAL A 19 22.18 -80.29 0.26
C VAL A 19 21.42 -80.81 1.47
N VAL A 20 21.51 -82.11 1.69
CA VAL A 20 20.87 -82.88 2.77
C VAL A 20 21.97 -83.60 3.56
N ASP A 21 21.63 -83.98 4.79
CA ASP A 21 22.34 -84.84 5.76
C ASP A 21 22.82 -84.08 7.02
N VAL A 22 22.61 -84.46 8.29
CA VAL A 22 21.78 -85.43 9.08
C VAL A 22 22.65 -85.92 10.26
N TYR A 23 22.04 -86.19 11.43
CA TYR A 23 22.63 -86.69 12.71
C TYR A 23 23.22 -85.64 13.70
N PRO A 24 23.31 -85.94 15.02
CA PRO A 24 22.15 -85.93 15.91
C PRO A 24 22.38 -85.27 17.30
N LEU A 25 21.32 -85.24 18.11
CA LEU A 25 21.25 -85.04 19.58
C LEU A 25 22.50 -84.51 20.31
N LEU A 26 22.38 -83.31 20.86
CA LEU A 26 22.87 -82.99 22.20
C LEU A 26 21.78 -82.20 22.95
N THR A 27 21.46 -82.66 24.15
CA THR A 27 20.50 -82.04 25.05
C THR A 27 21.19 -80.95 25.86
N ASP A 28 20.88 -79.68 25.57
CA ASP A 28 21.19 -78.57 26.45
C ASP A 28 19.92 -77.83 26.88
N THR A 29 19.96 -77.33 28.11
CA THR A 29 18.82 -76.77 28.85
C THR A 29 18.26 -75.51 28.18
N PRO A 30 16.93 -75.29 28.23
CA PRO A 30 16.35 -74.04 27.78
C PRO A 30 16.77 -72.90 28.72
N LEU A 31 17.79 -72.15 28.31
CA LEU A 31 17.98 -70.79 28.80
C LEU A 31 16.72 -69.98 28.45
N PRO A 32 16.25 -69.06 29.31
CA PRO A 32 15.15 -68.19 28.97
C PRO A 32 15.56 -67.32 27.77
N GLU A 33 14.97 -67.56 26.61
CA GLU A 33 15.09 -66.66 25.46
C GLU A 33 14.62 -65.27 25.92
N GLU A 34 15.56 -64.34 26.06
CA GLU A 34 15.27 -62.98 26.49
C GLU A 34 14.17 -62.37 25.61
N GLU A 35 13.28 -61.60 26.23
CA GLU A 35 12.19 -60.89 25.56
C GLU A 35 12.69 -59.70 24.71
N GLY A 36 13.87 -59.83 24.08
CA GLY A 36 14.43 -58.97 23.04
C GLY A 36 13.63 -58.99 21.73
N ARG A 37 12.30 -59.13 21.81
CA ARG A 37 11.35 -58.98 20.68
C ARG A 37 11.32 -57.55 20.20
N SER A 38 12.35 -57.20 19.42
CA SER A 38 12.46 -56.13 18.44
C SER A 38 11.28 -55.15 18.48
N TRP A 39 11.40 -54.11 19.31
CA TRP A 39 10.39 -53.06 19.46
C TRP A 39 10.04 -52.43 18.10
N TRP A 40 11.02 -52.40 17.20
CA TRP A 40 10.97 -52.03 15.77
C TRP A 40 9.98 -52.81 14.90
N ARG A 41 9.51 -54.01 15.31
CA ARG A 41 8.53 -54.80 14.53
C ARG A 41 7.06 -54.54 14.87
N ARG A 42 6.75 -53.59 15.77
CA ARG A 42 5.36 -53.20 16.05
C ARG A 42 4.80 -52.36 14.89
N ARG A 43 4.13 -53.02 13.93
CA ARG A 43 3.30 -52.32 12.93
C ARG A 43 2.29 -51.43 13.66
N PRO A 44 2.06 -50.17 13.21
CA PRO A 44 1.04 -49.32 13.81
C PRO A 44 -0.33 -50.00 13.70
N SER A 45 -1.13 -49.92 14.77
CA SER A 45 -2.45 -50.55 14.77
C SER A 45 -3.37 -49.88 13.75
N ARG A 46 -4.31 -50.63 13.18
CA ARG A 46 -5.32 -50.08 12.25
C ARG A 46 -6.06 -48.89 12.86
N SER A 47 -6.34 -48.94 14.17
CA SER A 47 -6.96 -47.85 14.92
C SER A 47 -6.07 -46.61 15.04
N TYR A 48 -4.76 -46.76 15.17
CA TYR A 48 -3.82 -45.63 15.15
C TYR A 48 -3.82 -44.96 13.78
N LEU A 49 -3.72 -45.73 12.69
CA LEU A 49 -3.72 -45.20 11.32
C LEU A 49 -5.02 -44.48 10.98
N LEU A 50 -6.17 -45.05 11.34
CA LEU A 50 -7.47 -44.38 11.20
C LEU A 50 -7.50 -43.06 11.99
N GLY A 51 -7.08 -43.07 13.25
CA GLY A 51 -7.03 -41.86 14.06
C GLY A 51 -6.08 -40.80 13.52
N PHE A 52 -4.93 -41.19 12.95
CA PHE A 52 -3.99 -40.28 12.30
C PHE A 52 -4.63 -39.64 11.06
N LEU A 53 -5.24 -40.43 10.18
CA LEU A 53 -5.96 -39.92 9.01
C LEU A 53 -7.09 -38.96 9.39
N THR A 54 -7.83 -39.25 10.47
CA THR A 54 -8.86 -38.32 10.99
C THR A 54 -8.23 -36.99 11.42
N ARG A 55 -7.12 -36.99 12.18
CA ARG A 55 -6.45 -35.76 12.62
C ARG A 55 -5.87 -34.96 11.46
N LEU A 56 -5.29 -35.65 10.46
CA LEU A 56 -4.80 -35.03 9.24
C LEU A 56 -5.94 -34.37 8.46
N ALA A 57 -7.07 -35.05 8.29
CA ALA A 57 -8.26 -34.48 7.66
C ALA A 57 -8.78 -33.26 8.44
N THR A 58 -8.87 -33.32 9.76
CA THR A 58 -9.24 -32.17 10.61
C THR A 58 -8.30 -30.98 10.42
N LEU A 59 -6.98 -31.19 10.41
CA LEU A 59 -6.01 -30.13 10.17
C LEU A 59 -6.19 -29.49 8.78
N VAL A 60 -6.34 -30.31 7.73
CA VAL A 60 -6.61 -29.82 6.37
C VAL A 60 -7.91 -29.02 6.32
N THR A 61 -8.99 -29.48 6.96
CA THR A 61 -10.27 -28.74 7.04
C THR A 61 -10.09 -27.40 7.75
N ILE A 62 -9.37 -27.36 8.88
CA ILE A 62 -9.09 -26.11 9.60
C ILE A 62 -8.31 -25.14 8.70
N LEU A 63 -7.25 -25.61 8.02
CA LEU A 63 -6.46 -24.77 7.12
C LEU A 63 -7.30 -24.23 5.95
N VAL A 64 -8.14 -25.06 5.32
CA VAL A 64 -9.05 -24.61 4.24
C VAL A 64 -10.02 -23.54 4.74
N VAL A 65 -10.58 -23.70 5.94
CA VAL A 65 -11.49 -22.70 6.54
C VAL A 65 -10.74 -21.41 6.89
N LEU A 66 -9.54 -21.47 7.46
CA LEU A 66 -8.74 -20.28 7.77
C LEU A 66 -8.29 -19.54 6.52
N VAL A 67 -7.91 -20.25 5.44
CA VAL A 67 -7.59 -19.66 4.14
C VAL A 67 -8.83 -18.98 3.54
N ALA A 68 -9.98 -19.65 3.56
CA ALA A 68 -11.23 -19.09 3.03
C ALA A 68 -11.69 -17.85 3.80
N ILE A 69 -11.58 -17.84 5.13
CA ILE A 69 -11.91 -16.68 5.97
C ILE A 69 -10.91 -15.54 5.74
N GLY A 70 -9.61 -15.83 5.77
CA GLY A 70 -8.57 -14.82 5.60
C GLY A 70 -8.64 -14.14 4.23
N LEU A 71 -8.72 -14.93 3.15
CA LEU A 71 -8.89 -14.37 1.79
C LEU A 71 -10.25 -13.70 1.62
N GLY A 72 -11.32 -14.26 2.20
CA GLY A 72 -12.66 -13.66 2.15
C GLY A 72 -12.67 -12.26 2.76
N LEU A 73 -12.17 -12.11 3.98
CA LEU A 73 -12.09 -10.81 4.66
C LEU A 73 -11.16 -9.83 3.95
N ARG A 74 -10.02 -10.29 3.43
CA ARG A 74 -9.07 -9.46 2.66
C ARG A 74 -9.69 -8.83 1.41
N TYR A 75 -10.63 -9.52 0.78
CA TYR A 75 -11.34 -9.06 -0.43
C TYR A 75 -12.81 -8.70 -0.16
N THR A 76 -13.18 -8.44 1.10
CA THR A 76 -14.49 -7.92 1.45
C THR A 76 -14.45 -6.39 1.34
N ASP A 77 -15.33 -5.81 0.53
CA ASP A 77 -15.56 -4.38 0.47
C ASP A 77 -16.06 -3.84 1.83
N ASP A 78 -15.90 -2.54 2.09
CA ASP A 78 -16.33 -1.88 3.34
C ASP A 78 -15.73 -2.43 4.65
N MET A 79 -14.60 -3.14 4.57
CA MET A 79 -13.82 -3.50 5.76
C MET A 79 -13.37 -2.23 6.52
N PRO A 80 -13.43 -2.22 7.87
CA PRO A 80 -12.96 -1.09 8.66
C PRO A 80 -11.51 -0.73 8.33
N GLN A 81 -11.27 0.56 8.11
CA GLN A 81 -9.93 1.10 7.90
C GLN A 81 -9.11 0.98 9.19
N GLU A 82 -7.78 0.84 9.05
CA GLU A 82 -6.83 0.75 10.17
C GLU A 82 -6.77 2.03 11.00
N GLU A 83 -6.84 3.17 10.32
CA GLU A 83 -6.63 4.49 10.89
C GLU A 83 -7.97 5.22 11.11
N ASP A 84 -8.15 5.79 12.31
CA ASP A 84 -9.26 6.69 12.64
C ASP A 84 -8.78 8.15 12.60
N PHE A 85 -9.22 8.86 11.58
CA PHE A 85 -8.90 10.28 11.36
C PHE A 85 -9.89 11.22 12.05
N SER A 86 -10.91 10.74 12.76
CA SER A 86 -11.98 11.59 13.32
C SER A 86 -11.52 12.58 14.41
N HIS A 87 -10.36 12.31 15.04
CA HIS A 87 -9.81 13.08 16.16
C HIS A 87 -8.48 13.80 15.85
N LEU A 88 -8.15 14.02 14.58
CA LEU A 88 -6.95 14.79 14.20
C LEU A 88 -7.00 16.24 14.71
N GLU A 89 -5.93 16.67 15.38
CA GLU A 89 -5.66 18.05 15.77
C GLU A 89 -4.24 18.48 15.35
N PHE A 90 -4.10 19.75 14.96
CA PHE A 90 -2.85 20.31 14.42
C PHE A 90 -2.33 21.44 15.32
N ASN A 91 -1.99 21.06 16.57
CA ASN A 91 -1.64 22.00 17.65
C ASN A 91 -0.21 22.55 17.55
N TRP A 92 0.18 23.08 16.38
CA TRP A 92 1.47 23.73 16.14
C TRP A 92 1.34 24.90 15.15
N GLN A 93 2.41 25.69 15.04
CA GLN A 93 2.54 26.73 14.01
C GLN A 93 3.99 26.77 13.53
N VAL A 94 4.19 26.48 12.25
CA VAL A 94 5.47 26.62 11.56
C VAL A 94 5.59 28.05 11.05
N ASP A 95 6.82 28.57 10.94
CA ASP A 95 7.14 29.75 10.14
C ASP A 95 8.33 29.39 9.24
N PRO A 96 8.10 29.03 7.95
CA PRO A 96 9.18 28.65 7.06
C PRO A 96 10.09 29.84 6.72
N SER A 97 9.64 31.09 6.89
CA SER A 97 10.47 32.28 6.67
C SER A 97 11.56 32.46 7.73
N SER A 98 11.41 31.82 8.89
CA SER A 98 12.39 31.88 9.97
C SER A 98 13.66 31.04 9.72
N TYR A 99 13.62 30.09 8.76
CA TYR A 99 14.74 29.20 8.45
C TYR A 99 15.00 28.94 6.95
N LEU A 100 14.07 29.29 6.05
CA LEU A 100 14.22 29.16 4.60
C LEU A 100 14.35 30.53 3.91
N ILE A 101 14.99 30.51 2.73
CA ILE A 101 15.16 31.68 1.85
C ILE A 101 14.54 31.32 0.49
N PRO A 102 13.80 32.23 -0.17
CA PRO A 102 13.26 31.96 -1.51
C PRO A 102 14.35 31.62 -2.53
N TYR A 103 14.02 30.71 -3.45
CA TYR A 103 14.88 30.35 -4.58
C TYR A 103 15.36 31.59 -5.36
N ASN A 104 14.44 32.52 -5.66
CA ASN A 104 14.80 33.88 -6.03
C ASN A 104 14.99 34.72 -4.77
N GLN A 105 16.23 34.81 -4.27
CA GLN A 105 16.57 35.51 -3.02
C GLN A 105 16.19 37.01 -2.99
N SER A 106 15.94 37.63 -4.16
CA SER A 106 15.49 39.03 -4.25
C SER A 106 13.97 39.18 -4.14
N PHE A 107 13.21 38.10 -4.31
CA PHE A 107 11.76 38.09 -4.37
C PHE A 107 11.18 38.33 -2.97
N GLN A 108 10.57 39.50 -2.77
CA GLN A 108 9.73 39.79 -1.62
C GLN A 108 8.37 39.12 -1.82
N TYR A 109 7.80 38.55 -0.77
CA TYR A 109 6.52 37.85 -0.80
C TYR A 109 5.69 38.19 0.44
N ASN A 110 4.37 37.99 0.34
CA ASN A 110 3.42 38.20 1.43
C ASN A 110 2.42 37.03 1.59
N ILE A 111 2.64 35.95 0.83
CA ILE A 111 1.80 34.76 0.64
C ILE A 111 2.72 33.53 0.43
N LEU A 112 2.43 32.41 1.11
CA LEU A 112 3.14 31.11 1.10
C LEU A 112 2.18 29.95 0.84
N LEU A 113 2.04 29.51 -0.42
CA LEU A 113 0.92 28.71 -0.93
C LEU A 113 1.29 27.24 -1.20
N ASP A 114 0.35 26.31 -0.97
CA ASP A 114 0.41 24.93 -1.47
C ASP A 114 -0.41 24.79 -2.76
N GLY A 115 0.14 24.18 -3.80
CA GLY A 115 -0.45 24.02 -5.13
C GLY A 115 -1.11 22.67 -5.43
N HIS A 116 -1.04 21.69 -4.54
CA HIS A 116 -1.54 20.32 -4.77
C HIS A 116 -1.89 19.65 -3.44
N ALA A 117 -3.17 19.31 -3.21
CA ALA A 117 -3.62 18.69 -1.96
C ALA A 117 -4.96 17.96 -2.12
N HIS A 118 -5.14 16.86 -1.38
CA HIS A 118 -6.30 15.95 -1.48
C HIS A 118 -7.09 15.83 -0.17
N SER A 119 -8.39 15.65 -0.31
CA SER A 119 -9.38 15.53 0.73
C SER A 119 -10.18 14.22 0.61
N THR A 120 -11.07 13.98 1.56
CA THR A 120 -12.00 12.82 1.54
C THR A 120 -13.04 12.86 0.40
N TYR A 121 -13.02 13.85 -0.51
CA TYR A 121 -13.84 13.81 -1.74
C TYR A 121 -13.16 13.02 -2.89
N SER A 122 -11.86 12.71 -2.82
CA SER A 122 -11.26 11.58 -3.57
C SER A 122 -10.72 10.50 -2.64
N ASP A 123 -9.47 10.61 -2.22
CA ASP A 123 -8.66 9.57 -1.59
C ASP A 123 -7.70 10.10 -0.51
N GLY A 124 -7.66 11.42 -0.33
CA GLY A 124 -7.10 12.07 0.84
C GLY A 124 -7.83 11.62 2.12
N LYS A 125 -7.07 11.46 3.21
CA LYS A 125 -7.58 10.94 4.49
C LYS A 125 -8.17 12.01 5.41
N MET A 126 -7.90 13.28 5.12
CA MET A 126 -8.40 14.42 5.90
C MET A 126 -9.68 14.97 5.27
N ASN A 127 -10.71 15.19 6.09
CA ASN A 127 -11.86 15.95 5.61
C ASN A 127 -11.45 17.42 5.35
N VAL A 128 -12.25 18.15 4.58
CA VAL A 128 -11.93 19.54 4.20
C VAL A 128 -11.55 20.41 5.40
N LYS A 129 -12.24 20.33 6.55
CA LYS A 129 -11.88 21.11 7.76
C LYS A 129 -10.49 20.75 8.30
N GLN A 130 -10.20 19.47 8.44
CA GLN A 130 -8.89 18.99 8.91
C GLN A 130 -7.78 19.35 7.94
N LEU A 131 -8.07 19.26 6.64
CA LEU A 131 -7.18 19.69 5.59
C LEU A 131 -6.97 21.21 5.65
N LEU A 132 -7.96 22.02 6.05
CA LEU A 132 -7.74 23.45 6.35
C LEU A 132 -6.72 23.60 7.49
N ASP A 133 -6.96 22.92 8.62
CA ASP A 133 -6.22 23.10 9.87
C ASP A 133 -4.74 22.62 9.80
N TRP A 134 -4.46 21.46 9.17
CA TRP A 134 -3.08 20.95 8.96
C TRP A 134 -2.19 21.99 8.27
N HIS A 135 -2.80 22.59 7.26
CA HIS A 135 -2.24 23.54 6.35
C HIS A 135 -1.93 24.86 7.08
N ILE A 136 -2.81 25.39 7.95
CA ILE A 136 -2.50 26.54 8.85
C ILE A 136 -1.27 26.25 9.68
N ALA A 137 -1.30 25.08 10.33
CA ALA A 137 -0.30 24.69 11.29
C ALA A 137 1.08 24.58 10.63
N ASN A 138 1.14 24.23 9.34
CA ASN A 138 2.39 24.16 8.56
C ASN A 138 2.88 25.51 8.01
N GLY A 139 2.42 26.64 8.56
CA GLY A 139 3.07 27.94 8.34
C GLY A 139 2.88 28.51 6.95
N TYR A 140 2.08 27.82 6.14
CA TYR A 140 1.36 28.43 5.05
C TYR A 140 0.40 29.46 5.66
N ASN A 141 0.93 30.67 5.86
CA ASN A 141 0.08 31.85 5.93
C ASN A 141 -0.81 31.92 4.70
N ALA A 142 -0.44 31.24 3.60
CA ALA A 142 -1.31 30.93 2.50
C ALA A 142 -1.75 29.47 2.51
N THR A 143 -2.60 29.16 3.48
CA THR A 143 -3.54 28.05 3.43
C THR A 143 -4.97 28.42 3.81
N THR A 144 -5.55 27.90 4.91
CA THR A 144 -6.89 28.19 5.47
C THR A 144 -6.98 27.89 6.98
N ASN A 145 -6.93 28.79 7.97
CA ASN A 145 -6.75 30.23 8.13
C ASN A 145 -5.86 30.64 9.35
N ASP A 146 -4.57 30.92 9.18
CA ASP A 146 -3.79 31.95 9.94
C ASP A 146 -2.37 32.07 9.34
N LEU A 147 -1.65 33.20 9.35
CA LEU A 147 -2.03 34.60 9.37
C LEU A 147 -1.71 35.16 7.96
N PHE A 148 -2.75 35.31 7.13
CA PHE A 148 -2.82 36.19 5.95
C PHE A 148 -2.26 35.68 4.57
N GLY A 149 -3.03 34.84 3.84
CA GLY A 149 -2.69 34.29 2.49
C GLY A 149 -3.80 33.60 1.63
N VAL A 150 -3.61 32.35 1.14
CA VAL A 150 -4.22 31.58 0.01
C VAL A 150 -3.81 30.05 -0.08
N ILE A 151 -4.69 29.02 0.03
CA ILE A 151 -4.40 27.69 -0.62
C ILE A 151 -5.11 27.46 -1.95
N TRP A 152 -4.55 26.54 -2.72
CA TRP A 152 -5.30 25.59 -3.53
C TRP A 152 -5.91 24.50 -2.67
N LEU A 153 -7.24 24.32 -2.72
CA LEU A 153 -7.85 23.16 -2.04
C LEU A 153 -8.54 22.21 -2.98
N SER A 154 -8.30 20.93 -2.67
CA SER A 154 -8.84 19.78 -3.36
C SER A 154 -8.52 19.90 -4.85
N SER A 155 -7.33 19.49 -5.21
CA SER A 155 -7.11 18.85 -6.50
C SER A 155 -7.63 17.41 -6.43
N ASP A 156 -8.80 17.18 -5.83
CA ASP A 156 -9.35 15.84 -5.65
C ASP A 156 -9.53 15.18 -7.01
N HIS A 157 -9.12 13.91 -7.10
CA HIS A 157 -9.09 13.22 -8.37
C HIS A 157 -10.46 13.25 -9.03
N ASN A 158 -10.50 13.80 -10.24
CA ASN A 158 -11.65 13.82 -11.12
C ASN A 158 -12.88 14.60 -10.59
N THR A 159 -12.75 15.42 -9.52
CA THR A 159 -13.84 16.25 -8.97
C THR A 159 -13.38 17.61 -8.40
N ILE A 160 -14.21 18.65 -8.52
CA ILE A 160 -13.96 19.98 -7.91
C ILE A 160 -14.65 20.15 -6.53
N GLU A 161 -15.44 19.16 -6.10
CA GLU A 161 -16.41 19.33 -5.01
C GLU A 161 -15.77 19.67 -3.66
N GLY A 162 -14.64 19.03 -3.31
CA GLY A 162 -13.89 19.35 -2.10
C GLY A 162 -13.39 20.81 -2.09
N GLY A 163 -12.94 21.31 -3.25
CA GLY A 163 -12.39 22.65 -3.42
C GLY A 163 -13.45 23.73 -3.36
N LEU A 164 -14.63 23.48 -3.93
CA LEU A 164 -15.80 24.34 -3.76
C LEU A 164 -16.32 24.33 -2.31
N HIS A 165 -16.35 23.17 -1.66
CA HIS A 165 -16.75 23.06 -0.25
C HIS A 165 -15.78 23.82 0.66
N ALA A 166 -14.48 23.74 0.37
CA ALA A 166 -13.45 24.50 1.06
C ALA A 166 -13.56 26.01 0.85
N GLU A 167 -13.76 26.47 -0.40
CA GLU A 167 -13.98 27.88 -0.72
C GLU A 167 -15.22 28.41 0.00
N GLN A 168 -16.29 27.63 0.06
CA GLN A 168 -17.48 27.98 0.82
C GLN A 168 -17.17 28.09 2.34
N LEU A 169 -16.51 27.11 2.93
CA LEU A 169 -16.17 27.12 4.36
C LEU A 169 -15.32 28.33 4.74
N ALA A 170 -14.31 28.65 3.92
CA ALA A 170 -13.44 29.81 4.11
C ALA A 170 -14.15 31.16 3.93
N LEU A 171 -15.17 31.24 3.09
CA LEU A 171 -15.94 32.49 2.93
C LEU A 171 -16.99 32.68 4.03
N GLN A 172 -17.43 31.61 4.70
CA GLN A 172 -18.58 31.63 5.62
C GLN A 172 -18.22 31.58 7.12
N ASP A 173 -17.10 30.97 7.50
CA ASP A 173 -16.66 30.87 8.89
C ASP A 173 -15.69 32.02 9.23
N ASP A 174 -15.95 32.76 10.31
CA ASP A 174 -15.09 33.87 10.75
C ASP A 174 -13.65 33.42 11.06
N TYR A 175 -13.47 32.23 11.66
CA TYR A 175 -12.13 31.66 11.86
C TYR A 175 -11.49 31.35 10.51
N TYR A 176 -12.26 30.91 9.51
CA TYR A 176 -11.75 30.60 8.17
C TYR A 176 -11.81 31.74 7.12
N ARG A 177 -12.08 33.00 7.50
CA ARG A 177 -12.20 34.09 6.52
C ARG A 177 -11.08 35.14 6.57
N ASP A 178 -10.67 35.56 7.75
CA ASP A 178 -9.89 36.80 7.87
C ASP A 178 -8.41 36.64 7.47
N LYS A 179 -8.03 35.44 7.06
CA LYS A 179 -6.68 34.95 7.29
C LYS A 179 -6.11 34.25 6.06
N ILE A 180 -6.88 33.92 5.03
CA ILE A 180 -6.40 33.44 3.71
C ILE A 180 -7.45 33.61 2.57
N VAL A 181 -7.33 32.79 1.52
CA VAL A 181 -8.23 32.53 0.40
C VAL A 181 -8.20 31.01 0.07
N VAL A 182 -9.26 30.44 -0.50
CA VAL A 182 -9.18 29.18 -1.28
C VAL A 182 -9.21 29.52 -2.77
N ILE A 183 -8.47 28.75 -3.57
CA ILE A 183 -8.70 28.64 -5.00
C ILE A 183 -9.05 27.18 -5.33
N PRO A 184 -10.27 26.88 -5.80
CA PRO A 184 -10.66 25.54 -6.20
C PRO A 184 -9.90 25.03 -7.42
N GLY A 185 -9.68 23.72 -7.46
CA GLY A 185 -9.20 23.01 -8.65
C GLY A 185 -9.74 21.58 -8.68
N MET A 186 -9.16 20.75 -9.54
CA MET A 186 -9.31 19.30 -9.55
C MET A 186 -8.06 18.68 -10.17
N GLU A 187 -7.61 17.50 -9.72
CA GLU A 187 -6.59 16.74 -10.45
C GLU A 187 -7.27 15.89 -11.51
N TYR A 188 -6.94 16.15 -12.77
CA TYR A 188 -7.43 15.38 -13.90
C TYR A 188 -6.52 14.17 -14.14
N THR A 189 -7.14 13.04 -14.53
CA THR A 189 -6.46 11.79 -14.92
C THR A 189 -5.28 12.05 -15.86
N ILE A 190 -4.12 11.43 -15.59
CA ILE A 190 -2.75 11.77 -16.06
C ILE A 190 -2.01 12.85 -15.25
N HIS A 191 -2.51 13.21 -14.07
CA HIS A 191 -1.84 14.09 -13.10
C HIS A 191 -1.63 15.51 -13.64
N MET A 192 -2.74 16.20 -13.92
CA MET A 192 -2.76 17.63 -14.24
C MET A 192 -3.76 18.37 -13.34
N ASN A 193 -3.30 19.35 -12.58
CA ASN A 193 -4.17 20.22 -11.81
C ASN A 193 -4.84 21.26 -12.71
N LEU A 194 -6.18 21.15 -12.81
CA LEU A 194 -7.05 22.09 -13.52
C LEU A 194 -7.55 23.12 -12.50
N ILE A 195 -7.11 24.35 -12.64
CA ILE A 195 -6.88 25.24 -11.51
C ILE A 195 -7.61 26.57 -11.72
N GLY A 196 -8.37 27.04 -10.73
CA GLY A 196 -9.10 28.32 -10.79
C GLY A 196 -10.50 28.24 -11.42
N ILE A 197 -10.93 27.03 -11.78
CA ILE A 197 -12.24 26.73 -12.35
C ILE A 197 -13.35 26.72 -11.26
N ASN A 198 -14.60 26.58 -11.68
CA ASN A 198 -15.78 26.58 -10.79
C ASN A 198 -16.79 25.44 -11.08
N GLN A 199 -16.42 24.50 -11.95
CA GLN A 199 -17.21 23.33 -12.32
C GLN A 199 -16.28 22.17 -12.66
N THR A 200 -16.67 20.94 -12.30
CA THR A 200 -15.93 19.73 -12.68
C THR A 200 -15.87 19.60 -14.20
N ILE A 201 -14.67 19.40 -14.75
CA ILE A 201 -14.49 19.02 -16.15
C ILE A 201 -14.71 17.51 -16.25
N PRO A 202 -15.68 17.02 -17.05
CA PRO A 202 -15.98 15.59 -17.13
C PRO A 202 -14.77 14.79 -17.59
N VAL A 203 -14.56 13.65 -16.93
CA VAL A 203 -13.36 12.86 -17.14
C VAL A 203 -13.54 11.87 -18.28
N GLY A 204 -12.53 11.81 -19.16
CA GLY A 204 -12.45 10.88 -20.28
C GLY A 204 -12.16 9.44 -19.83
N PRO A 205 -11.78 8.54 -20.77
CA PRO A 205 -11.44 7.16 -20.43
C PRO A 205 -10.15 7.07 -19.58
N PRO A 206 -9.85 5.91 -18.95
CA PRO A 206 -8.69 5.75 -18.06
C PRO A 206 -7.32 5.96 -18.73
N SER A 207 -7.27 5.81 -20.05
CA SER A 207 -6.14 6.19 -20.89
C SER A 207 -6.66 7.19 -21.92
N PRO A 208 -6.72 8.50 -21.58
CA PRO A 208 -7.17 9.52 -22.52
C PRO A 208 -6.21 9.64 -23.71
N SER A 209 -6.77 9.95 -24.88
CA SER A 209 -5.99 10.31 -26.06
C SER A 209 -5.53 11.77 -26.01
N ASP A 210 -4.45 12.11 -26.71
CA ASP A 210 -3.93 13.47 -26.86
C ASP A 210 -5.02 14.50 -27.20
N GLU A 211 -5.99 14.12 -28.02
CA GLU A 211 -7.10 15.00 -28.42
C GLU A 211 -8.06 15.27 -27.27
N GLN A 212 -8.30 14.30 -26.40
CA GLN A 212 -9.08 14.48 -25.18
C GLN A 212 -8.32 15.34 -24.16
N LEU A 213 -7.00 15.16 -24.05
CA LEU A 213 -6.15 16.00 -23.19
C LEU A 213 -6.13 17.45 -23.68
N ARG A 214 -5.99 17.69 -24.99
CA ARG A 214 -6.15 19.02 -25.60
C ARG A 214 -7.53 19.61 -25.33
N GLN A 215 -8.60 18.82 -25.40
CA GLN A 215 -9.96 19.31 -25.09
C GLN A 215 -10.10 19.74 -23.62
N VAL A 216 -9.54 18.99 -22.68
CA VAL A 216 -9.52 19.31 -21.24
C VAL A 216 -8.73 20.60 -20.96
N ILE A 217 -7.57 20.77 -21.59
CA ILE A 217 -6.77 22.00 -21.49
C ILE A 217 -7.60 23.21 -21.99
N ASN A 218 -8.13 23.13 -23.21
CA ASN A 218 -8.95 24.19 -23.80
C ASN A 218 -10.21 24.49 -22.97
N GLN A 219 -10.85 23.48 -22.37
CA GLN A 219 -12.01 23.65 -21.50
C GLN A 219 -11.65 24.34 -20.19
N THR A 220 -10.46 24.07 -19.63
CA THR A 220 -9.94 24.75 -18.43
C THR A 220 -9.72 26.24 -18.70
N HIS A 221 -9.08 26.57 -19.82
CA HIS A 221 -8.89 27.97 -20.25
C HIS A 221 -10.22 28.67 -20.55
N ALA A 222 -11.20 27.98 -21.14
CA ALA A 222 -12.53 28.53 -21.40
C ALA A 222 -13.32 28.87 -20.12
N LEU A 223 -12.94 28.28 -18.98
CA LEU A 223 -13.46 28.61 -17.64
C LEU A 223 -12.63 29.70 -16.92
N GLY A 224 -11.59 30.23 -17.56
CA GLY A 224 -10.66 31.20 -16.96
C GLY A 224 -9.65 30.58 -15.98
N GLY A 225 -9.54 29.26 -15.96
CA GLY A 225 -8.51 28.55 -15.19
C GLY A 225 -7.17 28.45 -15.94
N ILE A 226 -6.20 27.85 -15.27
CA ILE A 226 -4.91 27.43 -15.86
C ILE A 226 -4.70 25.92 -15.67
N VAL A 227 -3.78 25.35 -16.42
CA VAL A 227 -3.37 23.94 -16.34
C VAL A 227 -1.93 23.83 -15.87
N ILE A 228 -1.73 23.12 -14.75
CA ILE A 228 -0.42 22.72 -14.26
C ILE A 228 -0.28 21.20 -14.44
N VAL A 229 0.86 20.74 -14.96
CA VAL A 229 1.18 19.31 -15.01
C VAL A 229 1.94 18.94 -13.73
N ASN A 230 1.48 17.91 -13.03
CA ASN A 230 1.98 17.54 -11.71
C ASN A 230 3.16 16.56 -11.82
N HIS A 231 3.99 16.54 -10.77
CA HIS A 231 5.09 15.62 -10.45
C HIS A 231 5.51 14.57 -11.51
N ILE A 232 6.00 15.05 -12.66
CA ILE A 232 6.49 14.23 -13.78
C ILE A 232 7.50 13.13 -13.37
N PRO A 233 8.43 13.34 -12.40
CA PRO A 233 9.34 12.28 -11.98
C PRO A 233 8.63 11.04 -11.42
N TRP A 234 7.51 11.22 -10.70
CA TRP A 234 6.71 10.12 -10.18
C TRP A 234 5.97 9.39 -11.33
N SER A 235 5.39 10.14 -12.27
CA SER A 235 4.69 9.60 -13.45
C SER A 235 5.60 8.75 -14.33
N ASN A 236 6.87 9.17 -14.46
CA ASN A 236 7.89 8.50 -15.27
C ASN A 236 8.75 7.47 -14.51
N THR A 237 8.61 7.37 -13.18
CA THR A 237 9.31 6.34 -12.37
C THR A 237 8.80 4.94 -12.74
N THR A 238 9.70 3.95 -12.77
CA THR A 238 9.33 2.56 -13.05
C THR A 238 8.37 2.01 -11.99
N GLU A 239 7.24 1.45 -12.41
CA GLU A 239 6.25 0.90 -11.50
C GLU A 239 6.69 -0.43 -10.88
N TYR A 240 6.39 -0.64 -9.60
CA TYR A 240 6.81 -1.84 -8.90
C TYR A 240 6.18 -3.10 -9.51
N GLY A 241 7.03 -4.06 -9.89
CA GLY A 241 6.59 -5.29 -10.55
C GLY A 241 6.42 -5.18 -12.07
N TYR A 242 6.72 -4.03 -12.68
CA TYR A 242 6.70 -3.80 -14.12
C TYR A 242 8.05 -3.24 -14.61
N GLU A 243 8.32 -3.37 -15.90
CA GLU A 243 9.47 -2.73 -16.57
C GLU A 243 9.00 -1.50 -17.38
N LEU A 244 7.96 -0.81 -16.89
CA LEU A 244 7.28 0.31 -17.54
C LEU A 244 7.18 1.52 -16.58
N PRO A 245 7.05 2.75 -17.11
CA PRO A 245 6.72 3.93 -16.30
C PRO A 245 5.38 3.77 -15.60
N ARG A 246 5.22 4.40 -14.44
CA ARG A 246 3.99 4.44 -13.65
C ARG A 246 2.75 4.89 -14.43
N LEU A 247 2.93 5.83 -15.35
CA LEU A 247 1.93 6.19 -16.35
C LEU A 247 2.53 5.94 -17.75
N PRO A 248 2.36 4.74 -18.33
CA PRO A 248 3.03 4.35 -19.57
C PRO A 248 2.72 5.25 -20.78
N ASN A 249 1.55 5.91 -20.76
CA ASN A 249 1.06 6.81 -21.80
C ASN A 249 1.15 8.30 -21.39
N HIS A 250 1.98 8.66 -20.40
CA HIS A 250 2.15 10.06 -20.03
C HIS A 250 2.76 10.85 -21.20
N PRO A 251 2.15 11.98 -21.61
CA PRO A 251 2.67 12.82 -22.70
C PRO A 251 4.09 13.33 -22.43
N SER A 252 4.85 13.66 -23.49
CA SER A 252 6.15 14.30 -23.30
C SER A 252 5.98 15.77 -22.87
N VAL A 253 6.97 16.31 -22.17
CA VAL A 253 7.01 17.73 -21.77
C VAL A 253 6.86 18.66 -22.99
N ALA A 254 7.47 18.29 -24.14
CA ALA A 254 7.36 19.07 -25.37
C ALA A 254 5.93 19.06 -25.96
N ASP A 255 5.25 17.91 -25.90
CA ASP A 255 3.87 17.78 -26.35
C ASP A 255 2.94 18.62 -25.46
N LEU A 256 3.06 18.52 -24.14
CA LEU A 256 2.27 19.30 -23.16
C LEU A 256 2.40 20.81 -23.39
N ILE A 257 3.63 21.30 -23.60
CA ILE A 257 3.88 22.71 -23.95
C ILE A 257 3.21 23.07 -25.28
N SER A 258 3.29 22.20 -26.29
CA SER A 258 2.65 22.44 -27.59
C SER A 258 1.11 22.43 -27.52
N TRP A 259 0.55 21.73 -26.53
CA TRP A 259 -0.89 21.66 -26.27
C TRP A 259 -1.41 22.83 -25.42
N GLY A 260 -0.51 23.63 -24.84
CA GLY A 260 -0.83 24.89 -24.16
C GLY A 260 -0.94 24.82 -22.64
N VAL A 261 -0.30 23.86 -21.95
CA VAL A 261 -0.24 23.90 -20.48
C VAL A 261 0.47 25.19 -19.99
N ASP A 262 -0.03 25.77 -18.91
CA ASP A 262 0.46 27.05 -18.40
C ASP A 262 1.74 26.91 -17.56
N GLY A 263 1.95 25.72 -17.00
CA GLY A 263 3.14 25.40 -16.23
C GLY A 263 3.22 23.98 -15.72
N PHE A 264 4.19 23.79 -14.84
CA PHE A 264 4.57 22.49 -14.29
C PHE A 264 4.79 22.62 -12.80
N GLU A 265 4.45 21.56 -12.07
CA GLU A 265 4.91 21.36 -10.71
C GLU A 265 6.40 21.01 -10.74
N VAL A 266 7.24 21.93 -10.25
CA VAL A 266 8.69 21.75 -10.20
C VAL A 266 9.16 21.15 -8.89
N ILE A 267 8.35 21.22 -7.83
CA ILE A 267 8.60 20.55 -6.56
C ILE A 267 7.32 19.90 -6.06
N ASN A 268 7.42 18.62 -5.73
CA ASN A 268 6.34 17.84 -5.15
C ASN A 268 6.88 17.05 -3.96
N GLN A 269 6.27 17.21 -2.78
CA GLN A 269 6.80 16.65 -1.52
C GLN A 269 8.31 16.98 -1.40
N ALA A 270 9.15 16.00 -1.05
CA ALA A 270 10.60 16.14 -0.97
C ALA A 270 11.33 16.11 -2.35
N THR A 271 10.62 16.02 -3.48
CA THR A 271 11.20 15.84 -4.81
C THR A 271 11.29 17.16 -5.56
N PHE A 272 12.50 17.55 -5.97
CA PHE A 272 12.73 18.73 -6.82
C PHE A 272 13.05 18.31 -8.26
N ASP A 273 12.12 18.54 -9.18
CA ASP A 273 12.29 18.31 -10.62
C ASP A 273 13.06 19.46 -11.28
N TYR A 274 14.38 19.44 -11.09
CA TYR A 274 15.27 20.41 -11.70
C TYR A 274 15.22 20.43 -13.25
N PRO A 275 15.16 19.29 -13.97
CA PRO A 275 14.91 19.29 -15.42
C PRO A 275 13.65 20.06 -15.84
N THR A 276 12.51 19.81 -15.19
CA THR A 276 11.26 20.51 -15.52
C THR A 276 11.29 21.99 -15.13
N LEU A 277 11.99 22.35 -14.04
CA LEU A 277 12.28 23.75 -13.72
C LEU A 277 13.04 24.46 -14.86
N GLN A 278 14.08 23.83 -15.42
CA GLN A 278 14.86 24.41 -16.52
C GLN A 278 13.99 24.64 -17.76
N VAL A 279 13.09 23.70 -18.08
CA VAL A 279 12.16 23.86 -19.21
C VAL A 279 11.13 24.96 -18.93
N ALA A 280 10.54 25.00 -17.73
CA ALA A 280 9.59 26.04 -17.34
C ALA A 280 10.21 27.45 -17.44
N GLN A 281 11.48 27.60 -17.02
CA GLN A 281 12.24 28.85 -17.17
C GLN A 281 12.51 29.20 -18.65
N GLN A 282 12.93 28.24 -19.48
CA GLN A 282 13.21 28.44 -20.91
C GLN A 282 11.97 28.86 -21.71
N HIS A 283 10.80 28.33 -21.35
CA HIS A 283 9.53 28.59 -22.03
C HIS A 283 8.67 29.68 -21.36
N ASN A 284 9.16 30.32 -20.29
CA ASN A 284 8.44 31.32 -19.50
C ASN A 284 7.06 30.80 -19.02
N LEU A 285 7.08 29.63 -18.37
CA LEU A 285 5.92 28.94 -17.83
C LEU A 285 5.87 29.07 -16.31
N ILE A 286 4.71 28.75 -15.74
CA ILE A 286 4.49 28.76 -14.29
C ILE A 286 5.30 27.64 -13.64
N GLN A 287 6.00 27.98 -12.56
CA GLN A 287 6.72 27.05 -11.68
C GLN A 287 5.86 26.85 -10.44
N MET A 288 5.04 25.78 -10.42
CA MET A 288 4.18 25.44 -9.29
C MET A 288 4.94 24.55 -8.30
N VAL A 289 4.52 24.54 -7.04
CA VAL A 289 4.97 23.57 -6.04
C VAL A 289 3.77 23.04 -5.26
N GLY A 290 3.82 21.78 -4.84
CA GLY A 290 2.73 21.13 -4.11
C GLY A 290 3.20 20.15 -3.04
N SER A 291 2.34 19.88 -2.06
CA SER A 291 2.56 18.78 -1.10
C SER A 291 2.02 17.44 -1.59
N ASP A 292 1.04 17.43 -2.50
CA ASP A 292 0.28 16.23 -2.87
C ASP A 292 -0.20 15.47 -1.63
N ILE A 293 -0.65 16.23 -0.61
CA ILE A 293 -0.95 15.65 0.68
C ILE A 293 -2.21 14.79 0.64
N HIS A 294 -2.01 13.50 0.89
CA HIS A 294 -3.07 12.53 1.09
C HIS A 294 -3.24 12.13 2.57
N HIS A 295 -2.23 12.31 3.42
CA HIS A 295 -2.21 11.78 4.80
C HIS A 295 -1.61 12.78 5.80
N PRO A 296 -2.16 12.93 7.03
CA PRO A 296 -1.71 13.93 8.01
C PRO A 296 -0.24 13.79 8.48
N ALA A 297 0.38 12.62 8.26
CA ALA A 297 1.79 12.36 8.56
C ALA A 297 2.76 12.72 7.40
N VAL A 298 2.28 13.35 6.33
CA VAL A 298 3.12 13.91 5.27
C VAL A 298 3.69 15.27 5.73
N PRO A 299 4.99 15.58 5.49
CA PRO A 299 5.53 16.92 5.71
C PRO A 299 4.95 17.99 4.79
N ALA A 300 4.97 19.23 5.26
CA ALA A 300 5.07 20.36 4.35
C ALA A 300 6.52 20.52 3.90
N ASN A 301 6.78 20.39 2.59
CA ASN A 301 8.12 20.47 2.01
C ASN A 301 8.36 21.75 1.21
N ALA A 302 7.32 22.34 0.63
CA ALA A 302 7.43 23.45 -0.31
C ALA A 302 6.30 24.46 -0.14
N TRP A 303 6.60 25.73 -0.40
CA TRP A 303 5.66 26.84 -0.34
C TRP A 303 5.88 27.75 -1.54
N LEU A 304 4.88 27.93 -2.41
CA LEU A 304 4.94 28.91 -3.49
C LEU A 304 4.89 30.31 -2.88
N THR A 305 5.90 31.13 -3.14
CA THR A 305 5.95 32.50 -2.66
C THR A 305 5.33 33.45 -3.68
N ILE A 306 4.40 34.28 -3.21
CA ILE A 306 3.64 35.23 -4.05
C ILE A 306 3.64 36.61 -3.37
N ASN A 307 3.62 37.67 -4.16
CA ASN A 307 3.48 39.05 -3.69
C ASN A 307 2.24 39.70 -4.28
N SER A 308 1.07 39.40 -3.73
CA SER A 308 -0.21 39.92 -4.26
C SER A 308 -0.61 41.23 -3.56
N PRO A 309 -1.17 42.21 -4.28
CA PRO A 309 -1.69 43.44 -3.68
C PRO A 309 -2.94 43.24 -2.82
N ALA A 310 -3.64 42.10 -2.94
CA ALA A 310 -4.84 41.79 -2.16
C ALA A 310 -4.96 40.29 -1.89
N ARG A 311 -5.57 39.93 -0.75
CA ARG A 311 -5.88 38.54 -0.40
C ARG A 311 -7.25 38.16 -0.94
N THR A 312 -7.33 38.07 -2.26
CA THR A 312 -8.54 37.67 -2.99
C THR A 312 -8.16 36.78 -4.16
N LYS A 313 -8.89 35.67 -4.35
CA LYS A 313 -8.64 34.62 -5.38
C LYS A 313 -8.13 35.17 -6.71
N SER A 314 -8.81 36.18 -7.26
CA SER A 314 -8.42 36.86 -8.50
C SER A 314 -7.03 37.49 -8.44
N ALA A 315 -6.74 38.31 -7.41
CA ALA A 315 -5.47 39.04 -7.30
C ALA A 315 -4.26 38.12 -7.11
N ILE A 316 -4.46 36.87 -6.72
CA ILE A 316 -3.39 35.88 -6.56
C ILE A 316 -3.22 35.09 -7.85
N MET A 317 -4.33 34.71 -8.47
CA MET A 317 -4.33 34.16 -9.83
C MET A 317 -3.63 35.09 -10.80
N ASP A 318 -3.85 36.41 -10.70
CA ASP A 318 -3.18 37.41 -11.53
C ASP A 318 -1.64 37.40 -11.37
N GLU A 319 -1.13 37.14 -10.16
CA GLU A 319 0.32 37.00 -9.92
C GLU A 319 0.87 35.66 -10.45
N ILE A 320 0.15 34.57 -10.23
CA ILE A 320 0.50 33.22 -10.71
C ILE A 320 0.52 33.18 -12.24
N ILE A 321 -0.55 33.64 -12.89
CA ILE A 321 -0.68 33.76 -14.35
C ILE A 321 0.42 34.68 -14.90
N ALA A 322 0.78 35.76 -14.19
CA ALA A 322 1.88 36.62 -14.62
C ALA A 322 3.28 36.05 -14.35
N ARG A 323 3.40 34.81 -13.84
CA ARG A 323 4.64 34.16 -13.41
C ARG A 323 5.46 34.98 -12.40
N ARG A 324 4.79 35.79 -11.57
CA ARG A 324 5.42 36.60 -10.51
C ARG A 324 5.44 35.83 -9.21
N THR A 325 6.15 34.70 -9.21
CA THR A 325 6.25 33.77 -8.08
C THR A 325 7.71 33.34 -7.85
N SER A 326 7.96 32.79 -6.66
CA SER A 326 9.12 31.94 -6.39
C SER A 326 8.68 30.83 -5.43
N PHE A 327 9.60 30.18 -4.71
CA PHE A 327 9.26 29.15 -3.74
C PHE A 327 10.27 29.07 -2.59
N LEU A 328 9.80 28.62 -1.42
CA LEU A 328 10.61 28.03 -0.36
C LEU A 328 10.62 26.51 -0.54
N PHE A 329 11.73 25.85 -0.19
CA PHE A 329 11.83 24.39 -0.25
C PHE A 329 12.72 23.84 0.87
N ASP A 330 12.23 22.78 1.52
CA ASP A 330 12.96 21.94 2.45
C ASP A 330 12.73 20.45 2.08
N PRO A 331 13.74 19.73 1.58
CA PRO A 331 13.60 18.30 1.25
C PRO A 331 13.44 17.41 2.48
N THR A 332 13.74 17.89 3.69
CA THR A 332 13.43 17.18 4.95
C THR A 332 12.00 17.47 5.41
N GLY A 333 11.47 18.62 5.01
CA GLY A 333 10.15 19.13 5.35
C GLY A 333 10.03 19.57 6.80
N THR A 334 8.85 20.07 7.17
CA THR A 334 8.55 20.39 8.57
C THR A 334 8.78 19.17 9.47
N PRO A 335 9.18 19.32 10.74
CA PRO A 335 9.30 18.19 11.66
C PRO A 335 7.97 17.78 12.33
N GLN A 336 6.96 18.65 12.35
CA GLN A 336 5.68 18.41 13.01
C GLN A 336 4.77 17.48 12.19
N ARG A 337 4.13 16.52 12.88
CA ARG A 337 3.29 15.47 12.28
C ARG A 337 2.08 15.21 13.14
N ALA A 338 0.95 14.90 12.51
CA ALA A 338 -0.16 14.23 13.18
C ALA A 338 -0.21 12.78 12.68
N TYR A 339 -0.53 11.87 13.59
CA TYR A 339 -0.76 10.45 13.31
C TYR A 339 -2.21 10.14 13.69
N ALA A 340 -2.86 9.27 12.95
CA ALA A 340 -4.20 8.80 13.28
C ALA A 340 -4.16 7.84 14.48
N ASP A 341 -5.28 7.73 15.20
CA ASP A 341 -5.47 6.68 16.20
C ASP A 341 -5.82 5.35 15.51
N SER A 342 -5.65 4.21 16.20
CA SER A 342 -6.13 2.93 15.68
C SER A 342 -7.65 2.84 15.74
N SER A 343 -8.24 2.34 14.67
CA SER A 343 -9.67 2.09 14.52
C SER A 343 -10.09 0.89 15.38
N ALA A 344 -10.82 1.14 16.47
CA ALA A 344 -11.34 0.08 17.35
C ALA A 344 -12.23 -0.98 16.65
N PRO A 345 -12.96 -0.69 15.56
CA PRO A 345 -13.59 -1.72 14.71
C PRO A 345 -12.58 -2.58 13.95
N TYR A 346 -11.48 -2.00 13.45
CA TYR A 346 -10.39 -2.73 12.78
C TYR A 346 -9.63 -3.62 13.76
N ASP A 347 -9.24 -3.11 14.94
CA ASP A 347 -8.52 -3.86 15.99
C ASP A 347 -9.21 -5.20 16.35
N ARG A 348 -10.55 -5.25 16.30
CA ARG A 348 -11.35 -6.45 16.57
C ARG A 348 -11.25 -7.51 15.47
N LEU A 349 -10.94 -7.09 14.24
CA LEU A 349 -10.84 -7.93 13.05
C LEU A 349 -9.39 -8.22 12.65
N VAL A 350 -8.40 -7.43 13.10
CA VAL A 350 -6.95 -7.63 12.85
C VAL A 350 -6.51 -9.10 12.94
N PRO A 351 -6.83 -9.87 14.01
CA PRO A 351 -6.40 -11.27 14.10
C PRO A 351 -6.91 -12.19 12.98
N LEU A 352 -7.97 -11.79 12.26
CA LEU A 352 -8.54 -12.49 11.12
C LEU A 352 -8.09 -11.92 9.77
N THR A 353 -7.94 -10.59 9.65
CA THR A 353 -7.43 -9.96 8.41
C THR A 353 -5.96 -10.29 8.18
N THR A 354 -5.14 -10.31 9.24
CA THR A 354 -3.73 -10.75 9.17
C THR A 354 -3.57 -12.20 8.69
N LEU A 355 -4.60 -13.06 8.81
CA LEU A 355 -4.58 -14.38 8.16
C LEU A 355 -4.69 -14.25 6.63
N GLY A 356 -5.48 -13.31 6.13
CA GLY A 356 -5.54 -12.95 4.71
C GLY A 356 -4.23 -12.40 4.17
N ASP A 357 -3.49 -11.63 4.97
CA ASP A 357 -2.14 -11.17 4.61
C ASP A 357 -1.12 -12.30 4.64
N TYR A 358 -1.18 -13.14 5.67
CA TYR A 358 -0.35 -14.34 5.77
C TYR A 358 -0.55 -15.26 4.57
N PHE A 359 -1.79 -15.61 4.22
CA PHE A 359 -2.05 -16.46 3.04
C PHE A 359 -1.83 -15.72 1.71
N GLY A 360 -1.89 -14.39 1.71
CA GLY A 360 -1.44 -13.53 0.61
C GLY A 360 0.02 -13.77 0.21
N MET A 361 0.89 -14.24 1.12
CA MET A 361 2.29 -14.54 0.82
C MET A 361 2.50 -15.61 -0.27
N PHE A 362 1.46 -16.38 -0.63
CA PHE A 362 1.51 -17.42 -1.65
C PHE A 362 1.39 -16.88 -3.08
N TYR A 363 1.06 -15.61 -3.26
CA TYR A 363 0.99 -14.98 -4.58
C TYR A 363 1.48 -13.52 -4.53
N THR A 364 1.71 -12.95 -5.70
CA THR A 364 1.74 -11.51 -5.89
C THR A 364 0.61 -11.18 -6.86
N ASP A 365 -0.26 -10.25 -6.49
CA ASP A 365 -1.32 -9.70 -7.33
C ASP A 365 -0.93 -8.26 -7.67
N ASN A 366 -0.15 -8.10 -8.74
CA ASN A 366 0.29 -6.79 -9.22
C ASN A 366 -0.79 -6.26 -10.17
N LYS A 367 -1.42 -5.14 -9.82
CA LYS A 367 -2.35 -4.43 -10.72
C LYS A 367 -1.71 -3.16 -11.32
N GLY A 368 -0.57 -2.73 -10.78
CA GLY A 368 0.12 -1.49 -11.12
C GLY A 368 -0.63 -0.27 -10.61
N MET A 369 -0.31 0.92 -11.14
CA MET A 369 -0.93 2.16 -10.71
C MET A 369 -2.43 2.20 -11.03
N TYR A 370 -3.23 2.66 -10.06
CA TYR A 370 -4.67 2.89 -10.20
C TYR A 370 -4.93 4.09 -11.13
N SER A 371 -5.98 4.02 -11.95
CA SER A 371 -6.30 5.07 -12.93
C SER A 371 -7.18 6.20 -12.39
N PHE A 372 -7.59 6.11 -11.11
CA PHE A 372 -8.62 6.95 -10.50
C PHE A 372 -9.99 6.89 -11.19
N GLN A 373 -10.22 5.85 -12.01
CA GLN A 373 -11.45 5.59 -12.75
C GLN A 373 -11.94 4.13 -12.65
N GLY A 374 -11.64 3.44 -11.56
CA GLY A 374 -12.04 2.03 -11.36
C GLY A 374 -11.26 1.02 -12.20
N THR A 375 -10.15 1.41 -12.83
CA THR A 375 -9.25 0.52 -13.57
C THR A 375 -7.79 0.75 -13.16
N PHE A 376 -6.85 0.06 -13.80
CA PHE A 376 -5.43 0.26 -13.61
C PHE A 376 -4.75 0.68 -14.92
N CYS A 377 -3.63 1.39 -14.81
CA CYS A 377 -2.79 1.83 -15.94
C CYS A 377 -1.96 0.68 -16.54
N HIS A 378 -1.98 -0.50 -15.92
CA HIS A 378 -1.18 -1.67 -16.28
C HIS A 378 -2.06 -2.93 -16.40
N PRO A 379 -1.63 -3.95 -17.16
CA PRO A 379 -2.26 -5.26 -17.11
C PRO A 379 -2.01 -5.94 -15.75
N GLU A 380 -3.05 -6.56 -15.21
CA GLU A 380 -2.98 -7.37 -14.00
C GLU A 380 -2.03 -8.57 -14.18
N GLN A 381 -1.12 -8.78 -13.23
CA GLN A 381 -0.17 -9.89 -13.19
C GLN A 381 -0.30 -10.66 -11.89
N LEU A 382 -0.97 -11.83 -11.95
CA LEU A 382 -1.03 -12.77 -10.83
C LEU A 382 0.12 -13.78 -10.92
N ASN A 383 1.05 -13.72 -9.96
CA ASN A 383 2.21 -14.61 -9.88
C ASN A 383 2.13 -15.51 -8.64
N ILE A 384 1.99 -16.83 -8.84
CA ILE A 384 1.91 -17.82 -7.74
C ILE A 384 3.31 -18.21 -7.27
N ARG A 385 3.61 -17.95 -5.99
CA ARG A 385 4.91 -18.21 -5.35
C ARG A 385 5.04 -19.68 -4.93
N ASN A 386 5.17 -20.55 -5.93
CA ASN A 386 5.25 -22.02 -5.76
C ASN A 386 6.32 -22.48 -4.75
N ASN A 387 7.45 -21.76 -4.65
CA ASN A 387 8.49 -22.03 -3.66
C ASN A 387 8.00 -21.79 -2.21
N VAL A 388 7.25 -20.72 -1.97
CA VAL A 388 6.69 -20.38 -0.65
C VAL A 388 5.62 -21.40 -0.26
N ILE A 389 4.76 -21.80 -1.20
CA ILE A 389 3.77 -22.89 -1.02
C ILE A 389 4.47 -24.21 -0.67
N GLY A 390 5.56 -24.55 -1.38
CA GLY A 390 6.36 -25.75 -1.11
C GLY A 390 6.96 -25.76 0.31
N TRP A 391 7.52 -24.63 0.75
CA TRP A 391 8.03 -24.48 2.11
C TRP A 391 6.94 -24.54 3.18
N PHE A 392 5.77 -23.95 2.92
CA PHE A 392 4.61 -24.05 3.81
C PHE A 392 4.15 -25.50 3.97
N ILE A 393 4.02 -26.25 2.88
CA ILE A 393 3.69 -27.69 2.92
C ILE A 393 4.75 -28.49 3.68
N PHE A 394 6.05 -28.20 3.47
CA PHE A 394 7.14 -28.81 4.23
C PHE A 394 7.00 -28.55 5.74
N TRP A 395 6.76 -27.30 6.15
CA TRP A 395 6.59 -26.96 7.57
C TRP A 395 5.33 -27.57 8.18
N LEU A 396 4.23 -27.70 7.43
CA LEU A 396 3.06 -28.46 7.86
C LEU A 396 3.38 -29.93 8.10
N ILE A 397 4.17 -30.57 7.23
CA ILE A 397 4.62 -31.96 7.41
C ILE A 397 5.48 -32.08 8.68
N VAL A 398 6.46 -31.18 8.87
CA VAL A 398 7.29 -31.13 10.08
C VAL A 398 6.42 -30.96 11.33
N PHE A 399 5.47 -30.03 11.31
CA PHE A 399 4.53 -29.80 12.41
C PHE A 399 3.72 -31.07 12.75
N ILE A 400 3.16 -31.76 11.76
CA ILE A 400 2.42 -33.02 11.95
C ILE A 400 3.32 -34.10 12.58
N LEU A 401 4.57 -34.24 12.09
CA LEU A 401 5.52 -35.22 12.62
C LEU A 401 5.89 -34.93 14.08
N VAL A 402 6.15 -33.67 14.42
CA VAL A 402 6.45 -33.23 15.80
C VAL A 402 5.22 -33.41 16.70
N PHE A 403 4.03 -33.04 16.23
CA PHE A 403 2.78 -33.21 16.97
C PHE A 403 2.51 -34.69 17.29
N GLU A 404 2.65 -35.59 16.31
CA GLU A 404 2.44 -37.03 16.52
C GLU A 404 3.52 -37.66 17.43
N LEU A 405 4.77 -37.17 17.37
CA LEU A 405 5.83 -37.55 18.29
C LEU A 405 5.50 -37.14 19.74
N VAL A 406 5.17 -35.87 19.97
CA VAL A 406 4.79 -35.34 21.30
C VAL A 406 3.56 -36.05 21.84
N ARG A 407 2.53 -36.24 21.00
CA ARG A 407 1.31 -37.01 21.33
C ARG A 407 1.66 -38.44 21.75
N SER A 408 2.54 -39.11 21.02
CA SER A 408 2.96 -40.50 21.32
C SER A 408 3.71 -40.61 22.64
N ILE A 409 4.58 -39.63 22.94
CA ILE A 409 5.27 -39.51 24.24
C ILE A 409 4.24 -39.32 25.36
N LEU A 410 3.33 -38.35 25.23
CA LEU A 410 2.30 -38.06 26.26
C LEU A 410 1.38 -39.25 26.52
N VAL A 411 0.88 -39.92 25.48
CA VAL A 411 0.05 -41.13 25.62
C VAL A 411 0.83 -42.25 26.31
N THR A 412 2.13 -42.40 26.02
CA THR A 412 2.99 -43.38 26.69
C THR A 412 3.16 -43.05 28.18
N ILE A 413 3.45 -41.79 28.52
CA ILE A 413 3.60 -41.34 29.92
C ILE A 413 2.30 -41.55 30.70
N VAL A 414 1.15 -41.14 30.16
CA VAL A 414 -0.17 -41.30 30.81
C VAL A 414 -0.49 -42.77 31.06
N ASN A 415 -0.23 -43.65 30.07
CA ASN A 415 -0.44 -45.09 30.24
C ASN A 415 0.48 -45.70 31.30
N GLN A 416 1.77 -45.34 31.31
CA GLN A 416 2.72 -45.82 32.32
C GLN A 416 2.36 -45.33 33.73
N LEU A 417 1.97 -44.06 33.87
CA LEU A 417 1.52 -43.49 35.14
C LEU A 417 0.22 -44.17 35.62
N GLY A 418 -0.73 -44.43 34.72
CA GLY A 418 -1.94 -45.19 35.03
C GLY A 418 -1.66 -46.61 35.52
N LEU A 419 -0.72 -47.32 34.88
CA LEU A 419 -0.26 -48.64 35.32
C LEU A 419 0.46 -48.59 36.67
N TYR A 420 1.31 -47.59 36.90
CA TYR A 420 2.00 -47.36 38.17
C TYR A 420 1.01 -47.09 39.32
N LEU A 421 0.04 -46.19 39.12
CA LEU A 421 -1.00 -45.87 40.09
C LEU A 421 -1.92 -47.08 40.37
N LYS A 422 -2.25 -47.87 39.33
CA LYS A 422 -3.01 -49.11 39.50
C LYS A 422 -2.24 -50.14 40.32
N ARG A 423 -0.95 -50.36 40.02
CA ARG A 423 -0.08 -51.25 40.82
C ARG A 423 -0.02 -50.81 42.27
N ARG A 424 0.20 -49.51 42.54
CA ARG A 424 0.28 -48.96 43.90
C ARG A 424 -1.00 -49.21 44.71
N ARG A 425 -2.18 -48.96 44.13
CA ARG A 425 -3.48 -49.29 44.75
C ARG A 425 -3.72 -50.79 44.97
N SER A 426 -3.04 -51.66 44.22
CA SER A 426 -3.14 -53.11 44.39
C SER A 426 -2.13 -53.68 45.38
N SER A 427 -1.20 -52.86 45.88
CA SER A 427 -0.15 -53.25 46.82
C SER A 427 -0.33 -52.69 48.23
N ASP A 428 -1.41 -51.96 48.49
CA ASP A 428 -1.83 -51.61 49.86
C ASP A 428 -2.65 -52.80 50.41
N PRO A 429 -2.13 -53.59 51.38
CA PRO A 429 -2.90 -54.67 51.99
C PRO A 429 -3.97 -54.11 52.93
N CYS A 430 -5.18 -54.67 52.85
CA CYS A 430 -6.19 -54.57 53.91
C CYS A 430 -5.93 -55.59 55.01
#